data_AF-U3PYG5-F1
#
_entry.id   AF-U3PYG5-F1
#
_cell.length_a   1.000
_cell.length_b   1.000
_cell.length_c   1.000
_cell.angle_alpha   90.00
_cell.angle_beta   90.00
_cell.angle_gamma   90.00
#
_symmetry.space_group_name_H-M   'P 1'
#
loop_
_entity.id
_entity.type
_entity.pdbx_description
1 polymer ?
#
loop_
_entity_poly.entity_id
_entity_poly.type
_entity_poly.pdbx_seq_one_letter_code
_entity_poly.pdbx_strand_id
1 'polypeptide(L)'
;PHYEIVLEGGSSSWGKVKARAKVNVPPASPLLPADCNVKLNVKPLDPAKGFVRISAVFESIVDSTKNKLTIEADIANETKERRISVGEGMVSVGDFSHSFSFEGSVVNMFYYRSDAVRRNVPNPIYMQGRQFHDILMKV
;
A
#
# COMPACT_ATOMS: atom_id res chain seq x y z
N PRO A 1 -7.95 23.48 -4.94
CA PRO A 1 -6.98 22.37 -5.03
C PRO A 1 -6.27 22.43 -6.39
N HIS A 2 -5.09 21.84 -6.52
CA HIS A 2 -4.30 21.80 -7.76
C HIS A 2 -3.82 20.37 -8.03
N TYR A 3 -3.98 19.89 -9.25
CA TYR A 3 -3.60 18.55 -9.68
C TYR A 3 -2.81 18.62 -10.99
N GLU A 4 -1.76 17.80 -11.12
CA GLU A 4 -0.91 17.72 -12.31
C GLU A 4 -0.63 16.23 -12.60
N ILE A 5 -0.84 15.81 -13.85
CA ILE A 5 -0.52 14.46 -14.32
C ILE A 5 0.33 14.60 -15.59
N VAL A 6 1.52 14.01 -15.59
CA VAL A 6 2.42 13.96 -16.75
C VAL A 6 2.61 12.50 -17.14
N LEU A 7 2.01 12.10 -18.26
CA LEU A 7 2.05 10.72 -18.75
C LEU A 7 3.28 10.49 -19.63
N GLU A 8 3.85 9.29 -19.54
CA GLU A 8 4.80 8.80 -20.55
C GLU A 8 4.07 8.32 -21.81
N GLY A 9 4.75 8.33 -22.95
CA GLY A 9 4.23 7.84 -24.23
C GLY A 9 4.57 6.36 -24.52
N GLY A 10 4.15 5.88 -25.70
CA GLY A 10 4.48 4.53 -26.18
C GLY A 10 3.69 3.44 -25.45
N SER A 11 4.36 2.33 -25.10
CA SER A 11 3.79 1.22 -24.31
C SER A 11 3.92 1.44 -22.80
N SER A 12 4.51 2.57 -22.37
CA SER A 12 4.63 2.89 -20.95
C SER A 12 3.25 3.12 -20.32
N SER A 13 3.09 2.63 -19.10
CA SER A 13 1.92 2.92 -18.26
C SER A 13 2.25 3.94 -17.16
N TRP A 14 3.45 4.52 -17.19
CA TRP A 14 3.92 5.43 -16.15
C TRP A 14 3.35 6.83 -16.32
N GLY A 15 3.17 7.50 -15.17
CA GLY A 15 2.85 8.91 -15.12
C GLY A 15 3.28 9.53 -13.79
N LYS A 16 3.71 10.79 -13.83
CA LYS A 16 3.99 11.58 -12.63
C LYS A 16 2.70 12.25 -12.17
N VAL A 17 2.36 12.12 -10.89
CA VAL A 17 1.18 12.75 -10.30
C VAL A 17 1.61 13.73 -9.22
N LYS A 18 1.07 14.95 -9.23
CA LYS A 18 1.20 15.92 -8.14
C LYS A 18 -0.17 16.43 -7.74
N ALA A 19 -0.41 16.56 -6.44
CA ALA A 19 -1.65 17.10 -5.91
C ALA A 19 -1.37 18.02 -4.72
N ARG A 20 -2.10 19.13 -4.62
CA ARG A 20 -2.05 20.05 -3.48
C ARG A 20 -3.45 20.54 -3.14
N ALA A 21 -3.78 20.57 -1.86
CA ALA A 21 -5.02 21.13 -1.36
C ALA A 21 -4.76 21.88 -0.06
N LYS A 22 -5.52 22.96 0.15
CA LYS A 22 -5.61 23.69 1.42
C LYS A 22 -7.05 24.11 1.58
N VAL A 23 -7.61 23.86 2.75
CA VAL A 23 -8.96 24.23 3.13
C VAL A 23 -8.93 24.76 4.56
N ASN A 24 -9.65 25.84 4.82
CA ASN A 24 -9.65 26.51 6.12
C ASN A 24 -10.85 26.00 6.95
N VAL A 25 -10.85 24.71 7.28
CA VAL A 25 -11.86 24.09 8.16
C VAL A 25 -11.14 23.24 9.22
N PRO A 26 -11.71 23.10 10.43
CA PRO A 26 -11.11 22.24 11.44
C PRO A 26 -11.11 20.77 10.96
N PRO A 27 -9.99 20.04 11.13
CA PRO A 27 -9.97 18.61 10.93
C PRO A 27 -10.82 17.89 11.99
N ALA A 28 -11.32 16.70 11.66
CA ALA A 28 -12.19 15.92 12.54
C ALA A 28 -11.45 15.12 13.62
N SER A 29 -10.11 15.16 13.65
CA SER A 29 -9.32 14.46 14.67
C SER A 29 -9.64 15.04 16.06
N PRO A 30 -9.91 14.20 17.08
CA PRO A 30 -10.15 14.67 18.44
C PRO A 30 -8.88 15.21 19.12
N LEU A 31 -7.69 14.95 18.55
CA LEU A 31 -6.39 15.41 19.03
C LEU A 31 -5.70 16.24 17.94
N LEU A 32 -5.34 17.49 18.27
CA LEU A 32 -4.73 18.46 17.37
C LEU A 32 -3.59 19.22 18.08
N PRO A 33 -2.51 19.61 17.37
CA PRO A 33 -2.25 19.40 15.95
C PRO A 33 -1.94 17.92 15.62
N ALA A 34 -2.25 17.53 14.39
CA ALA A 34 -2.02 16.19 13.87
C ALA A 34 -1.41 16.29 12.46
N ASP A 35 -0.09 16.10 12.39
CA ASP A 35 0.68 16.17 11.15
C ASP A 35 1.18 14.77 10.78
N CYS A 36 1.22 14.46 9.48
CA CYS A 36 1.71 13.16 9.00
C CYS A 36 2.39 13.29 7.64
N ASN A 37 3.55 12.66 7.49
CA ASN A 37 4.26 12.47 6.25
C ASN A 37 4.39 10.98 5.93
N VAL A 38 4.18 10.63 4.67
CA VAL A 38 4.29 9.26 4.18
C VAL A 38 5.20 9.23 2.97
N LYS A 39 6.17 8.31 2.97
CA LYS A 39 7.03 8.02 1.82
C LYS A 39 6.96 6.54 1.52
N LEU A 40 6.62 6.20 0.28
CA LEU A 40 6.54 4.84 -0.22
C LEU A 40 7.48 4.70 -1.42
N ASN A 41 8.28 3.63 -1.44
CA ASN A 41 9.20 3.32 -2.51
C ASN A 41 9.03 1.87 -2.95
N VAL A 42 9.15 1.63 -4.25
CA VAL A 42 8.99 0.31 -4.85
C VAL A 42 10.11 0.13 -5.87
N LYS A 43 10.91 -0.92 -5.73
CA LYS A 43 11.99 -1.23 -6.67
C LYS A 43 11.98 -2.72 -7.04
N PRO A 44 12.34 -3.09 -8.27
CA PRO A 44 12.52 -4.49 -8.62
C PRO A 44 13.69 -5.07 -7.82
N LEU A 45 13.53 -6.30 -7.31
CA LEU A 45 14.59 -7.04 -6.62
C LEU A 45 15.14 -8.14 -7.52
N ASP A 46 14.27 -9.00 -8.04
CA ASP A 46 14.59 -10.03 -9.04
C ASP A 46 13.53 -9.94 -10.16
N PRO A 47 13.81 -9.20 -11.25
CA PRO A 47 12.89 -9.04 -12.36
C PRO A 47 12.51 -10.36 -13.04
N ALA A 48 13.41 -11.35 -13.05
CA ALA A 48 13.17 -12.63 -13.71
C ALA A 48 12.13 -13.47 -12.98
N LYS A 49 12.09 -13.35 -11.64
CA LYS A 49 11.10 -14.01 -10.78
C LYS A 49 9.91 -13.11 -10.40
N GLY A 50 9.95 -11.84 -10.79
CA GLY A 50 8.91 -10.86 -10.47
C GLY A 50 8.89 -10.41 -9.01
N PHE A 51 10.00 -10.55 -8.28
CA PHE A 51 10.10 -10.03 -6.91
C PHE A 51 10.29 -8.52 -6.93
N VAL A 52 9.54 -7.86 -6.04
CA VAL A 52 9.57 -6.42 -5.84
C VAL A 52 9.79 -6.14 -4.37
N ARG A 53 10.68 -5.19 -4.09
CA ARG A 53 10.87 -4.65 -2.75
C ARG A 53 10.04 -3.40 -2.58
N ILE A 54 9.14 -3.41 -1.61
CA ILE A 54 8.42 -2.23 -1.13
C ILE A 54 9.07 -1.75 0.17
N SER A 55 9.25 -0.44 0.29
CA SER A 55 9.58 0.19 1.57
C SER A 55 8.68 1.39 1.84
N ALA A 56 8.28 1.55 3.09
CA ALA A 56 7.41 2.63 3.52
C ALA A 56 7.89 3.23 4.84
N VAL A 57 7.83 4.56 4.92
CA VAL A 57 8.12 5.32 6.13
C VAL A 57 6.95 6.25 6.40
N PHE A 58 6.37 6.13 7.59
CA PHE A 58 5.33 7.01 8.11
C PHE A 58 5.90 7.74 9.31
N GLU A 59 5.81 9.07 9.32
CA GLU A 59 6.23 9.91 10.42
C GLU A 59 5.10 10.86 10.75
N SER A 60 4.63 10.85 12.00
CA SER A 60 3.53 11.70 12.45
C SER A 60 3.82 12.36 13.78
N ILE A 61 3.14 13.48 14.02
CA ILE A 61 3.10 14.16 15.31
C ILE A 61 1.62 14.35 15.65
N VAL A 62 1.17 13.76 16.76
CA VAL A 62 -0.21 13.88 17.25
C VAL A 62 -0.16 14.36 18.67
N ASP A 63 -0.71 15.55 18.93
CA ASP A 63 -0.69 16.19 20.26
C ASP A 63 0.71 16.15 20.89
N SER A 64 1.70 16.63 20.12
CA SER A 64 3.13 16.65 20.48
C SER A 64 3.85 15.29 20.54
N THR A 65 3.13 14.17 20.45
CA THR A 65 3.73 12.83 20.45
C THR A 65 4.24 12.46 19.06
N LYS A 66 5.54 12.17 18.95
CA LYS A 66 6.17 11.71 17.71
C LYS A 66 5.97 10.22 17.53
N ASN A 67 5.47 9.82 16.36
CA ASN A 67 5.29 8.42 15.99
C ASN A 67 6.01 8.12 14.67
N LYS A 68 6.58 6.92 14.55
CA LYS A 68 7.22 6.46 13.33
C LYS A 68 6.91 5.00 13.06
N LEU A 69 6.68 4.67 11.80
CA LEU A 69 6.56 3.30 11.30
C LEU A 69 7.45 3.15 10.08
N THR A 70 8.38 2.20 10.12
CA THR A 70 9.22 1.81 8.98
C THR A 70 8.94 0.37 8.63
N ILE A 71 8.72 0.08 7.35
CA ILE A 71 8.49 -1.26 6.83
C ILE A 71 9.33 -1.45 5.58
N GLU A 72 9.98 -2.60 5.45
CA GLU A 72 10.54 -3.10 4.20
C GLU A 72 10.06 -4.54 3.98
N ALA A 73 9.53 -4.82 2.81
CA ALA A 73 9.03 -6.15 2.48
C ALA A 73 9.30 -6.51 1.02
N ASP A 74 9.60 -7.77 0.80
CA ASP A 74 9.69 -8.37 -0.52
C ASP A 74 8.36 -9.05 -0.85
N ILE A 75 7.87 -8.82 -2.07
CA ILE A 75 6.56 -9.27 -2.54
C ILE A 75 6.71 -9.95 -3.90
N ALA A 76 6.01 -11.08 -4.08
CA ALA A 76 5.89 -11.75 -5.36
C ALA A 76 4.51 -12.41 -5.51
N ASN A 77 4.03 -12.54 -6.75
CA ASN A 77 2.88 -13.38 -7.06
C ASN A 77 3.37 -14.81 -7.29
N GLU A 78 2.76 -15.79 -6.63
CA GLU A 78 3.02 -17.21 -6.94
C GLU A 78 2.06 -17.70 -8.02
N THR A 79 0.82 -17.23 -7.98
CA THR A 79 -0.21 -17.50 -8.99
C THR A 79 -0.96 -16.20 -9.31
N LYS A 80 -1.98 -16.27 -10.17
CA LYS A 80 -2.83 -15.11 -10.46
C LYS A 80 -3.67 -14.71 -9.24
N GLU A 81 -3.95 -15.66 -8.36
CA GLU A 81 -4.81 -15.52 -7.19
C GLU A 81 -4.04 -15.40 -5.87
N ARG A 82 -2.80 -15.90 -5.80
CA ARG A 82 -1.98 -15.93 -4.58
C ARG A 82 -0.74 -15.05 -4.66
N ARG A 83 -0.54 -14.22 -3.62
CA ARG A 83 0.63 -13.37 -3.41
C ARG A 83 1.28 -13.67 -2.07
N ILE A 84 2.60 -13.66 -2.02
CA ILE A 84 3.39 -13.84 -0.80
C ILE A 84 4.16 -12.57 -0.46
N SER A 85 4.44 -12.41 0.83
CA SER A 85 5.28 -11.34 1.32
C SER A 85 6.12 -11.81 2.50
N VAL A 86 7.37 -11.35 2.54
CA VAL A 86 8.27 -11.50 3.67
C VAL A 86 8.87 -10.13 3.96
N GLY A 87 8.85 -9.70 5.21
CA GLY A 87 9.32 -8.36 5.55
C GLY A 87 9.57 -8.15 7.02
N GLU A 88 10.06 -6.96 7.32
CA GLU A 88 10.35 -6.50 8.67
C GLU A 88 10.04 -5.02 8.82
N GLY A 89 9.96 -4.59 10.07
CA GLY A 89 9.67 -3.21 10.38
C GLY A 89 9.91 -2.85 11.83
N MET A 90 9.66 -1.59 12.13
CA MET A 90 9.78 -1.03 13.47
C MET A 90 8.72 0.05 13.64
N VAL A 91 8.09 0.05 14.81
CA VAL A 91 7.16 1.09 15.25
C VAL A 91 7.75 1.81 16.46
N SER A 92 7.57 3.13 16.54
CA SER A 92 7.90 3.92 17.71
C SER A 92 6.82 4.95 18.04
N VAL A 93 6.59 5.16 19.33
CA VAL A 93 5.64 6.14 19.88
C VAL A 93 6.30 6.78 21.10
N GLY A 94 6.64 8.07 21.01
CA GLY A 94 7.37 8.75 22.08
C GLY A 94 8.75 8.12 22.32
N ASP A 95 8.96 7.60 23.53
CA ASP A 95 10.17 6.89 23.96
C ASP A 95 10.12 5.38 23.73
N PHE A 96 8.95 4.82 23.42
CA PHE A 96 8.77 3.39 23.18
C PHE A 96 9.04 3.03 21.72
N SER A 97 9.71 1.90 21.49
CA SER A 97 9.86 1.30 20.17
C SER A 97 9.86 -0.22 20.22
N HIS A 98 9.44 -0.83 19.10
CA HIS A 98 9.46 -2.27 18.94
C HIS A 98 9.64 -2.67 17.46
N SER A 99 10.40 -3.74 17.24
CA SER A 99 10.66 -4.28 15.90
C SER A 99 9.78 -5.50 15.64
N PHE A 100 9.55 -5.82 14.38
CA PHE A 100 8.81 -7.02 14.02
C PHE A 100 9.30 -7.56 12.68
N SER A 101 9.10 -8.85 12.46
CA SER A 101 9.24 -9.50 11.16
C SER A 101 7.99 -10.32 10.87
N PHE A 102 7.71 -10.54 9.59
CA PHE A 102 6.56 -11.30 9.17
C PHE A 102 6.80 -12.05 7.88
N GLU A 103 6.09 -13.15 7.75
CA GLU A 103 5.89 -13.91 6.53
C GLU A 103 4.38 -14.08 6.36
N GLY A 104 3.88 -13.91 5.14
CA GLY A 104 2.46 -14.05 4.92
C GLY A 104 2.10 -14.35 3.49
N SER A 105 0.91 -14.90 3.32
CA SER A 105 0.31 -15.09 2.01
C SER A 105 -1.12 -14.59 1.97
N VAL A 106 -1.49 -14.06 0.82
CA VAL A 106 -2.81 -13.52 0.56
C VAL A 106 -3.38 -14.20 -0.68
N VAL A 107 -4.56 -14.80 -0.53
CA VAL A 107 -5.30 -15.42 -1.64
C VAL A 107 -6.55 -14.59 -1.93
N ASN A 108 -6.67 -14.11 -3.17
CA ASN A 108 -7.83 -13.37 -3.63
C ASN A 108 -8.77 -14.26 -4.44
N MET A 109 -10.02 -14.39 -3.99
CA MET A 109 -11.04 -15.20 -4.64
C MET A 109 -12.23 -14.33 -5.08
N PHE A 110 -12.41 -14.18 -6.39
CA PHE A 110 -13.64 -13.56 -6.93
C PHE A 110 -14.81 -14.54 -6.83
N TYR A 111 -15.99 -14.03 -6.49
CA TYR A 111 -17.20 -14.81 -6.45
C TYR A 111 -17.86 -14.90 -7.84
N TYR A 112 -18.13 -16.12 -8.29
CA TYR A 112 -19.01 -16.43 -9.42
C TYR A 112 -18.72 -15.64 -10.71
N ARG A 113 -17.43 -15.52 -11.08
CA ARG A 113 -17.06 -14.91 -12.36
C ARG A 113 -17.70 -15.66 -13.53
N SER A 114 -18.16 -14.91 -14.52
CA SER A 114 -18.79 -15.46 -15.71
C SER A 114 -18.28 -14.77 -16.97
N ASP A 115 -18.04 -15.60 -18.00
CA ASP A 115 -17.67 -15.12 -19.34
C ASP A 115 -18.77 -14.28 -19.98
N ALA A 116 -20.03 -14.49 -19.58
CA ALA A 116 -21.14 -13.66 -20.02
C ALA A 116 -20.96 -12.20 -19.56
N VAL A 117 -20.46 -11.97 -18.34
CA VAL A 117 -20.16 -10.61 -17.87
C VAL A 117 -18.92 -10.08 -18.60
N ARG A 118 -17.85 -10.88 -18.68
CA ARG A 118 -16.57 -10.47 -19.28
C ARG A 118 -16.72 -9.98 -20.73
N ARG A 119 -17.54 -10.63 -21.54
CA ARG A 119 -17.68 -10.28 -22.97
C ARG A 119 -18.68 -9.15 -23.24
N ASN A 120 -19.55 -8.82 -22.28
CA ASN A 120 -20.63 -7.83 -22.46
C ASN A 120 -20.38 -6.52 -21.70
N VAL A 121 -19.56 -6.52 -20.65
CA VAL A 121 -19.26 -5.31 -19.87
C VAL A 121 -17.89 -4.76 -20.28
N PRO A 122 -17.81 -3.63 -21.00
CA PRO A 122 -16.56 -3.13 -21.55
C PRO A 122 -15.59 -2.57 -20.51
N ASN A 123 -16.11 -2.10 -19.36
CA ASN A 123 -15.31 -1.57 -18.26
C ASN A 123 -15.93 -1.97 -16.91
N PRO A 124 -15.72 -3.22 -16.44
CA PRO A 124 -16.33 -3.70 -15.20
C PRO A 124 -15.74 -2.98 -13.97
N ILE A 125 -16.62 -2.48 -13.10
CA ILE A 125 -16.22 -1.74 -11.89
C ILE A 125 -16.26 -2.65 -10.66
N TYR A 126 -17.45 -3.12 -10.30
CA TYR A 126 -17.64 -3.95 -9.12
C TYR A 126 -17.43 -5.43 -9.46
N MET A 127 -16.46 -6.05 -8.81
CA MET A 127 -16.22 -7.49 -8.86
C MET A 127 -16.14 -8.03 -7.43
N GLN A 128 -17.20 -8.71 -7.00
CA GLN A 128 -17.33 -9.22 -5.65
C GLN A 128 -16.33 -10.36 -5.39
N GLY A 129 -15.87 -10.48 -4.16
CA GLY A 129 -14.94 -11.52 -3.76
C GLY A 129 -14.65 -11.51 -2.27
N ARG A 130 -13.72 -12.38 -1.88
CA ARG A 130 -13.12 -12.43 -0.55
C ARG A 130 -11.61 -12.61 -0.68
N GLN A 131 -10.90 -12.05 0.28
CA GLN A 131 -9.46 -12.11 0.37
C GLN A 131 -9.05 -12.75 1.70
N PHE A 132 -8.27 -13.81 1.64
CA PHE A 132 -7.84 -14.59 2.80
C PHE A 132 -6.39 -14.26 3.12
N HIS A 133 -6.12 -13.96 4.38
CA HIS A 133 -4.77 -13.66 4.88
C HIS A 133 -4.32 -14.80 5.78
N ASP A 134 -3.11 -15.27 5.55
CA ASP A 134 -2.37 -16.16 6.44
C ASP A 134 -1.06 -15.46 6.81
N ILE A 135 -0.84 -15.26 8.11
CA ILE A 135 0.22 -14.37 8.63
C ILE A 135 0.95 -15.07 9.77
N LEU A 136 2.25 -15.26 9.58
CA LEU A 136 3.20 -15.59 10.62
C LEU A 136 3.99 -14.32 10.99
N MET A 137 3.91 -13.91 12.24
CA MET A 137 4.59 -12.71 12.74
C MET A 137 5.50 -13.07 13.92
N LYS A 138 6.67 -12.43 13.97
CA LYS A 138 7.60 -12.47 15.10
C LYS A 138 7.83 -11.03 15.58
N VAL A 139 7.71 -10.87 16.89
CA VAL A 139 7.73 -9.60 17.62
C VAL A 139 8.91 -9.70 18.57
#